data_AF-A0A366D316-F1
#
_entry.id   AF-A0A366D316-F1
#
_cell.length_a   1.000
_cell.length_b   1.000
_cell.length_c   1.000
_cell.angle_alpha   90.00
_cell.angle_beta   90.00
_cell.angle_gamma   90.00
#
_symmetry.space_group_name_H-M   'P 1'
#
loop_
_entity.id
_entity.type
_entity.pdbx_description
1 polymer ?
#
loop_
_entity_poly.entity_id
_entity_poly.type
_entity_poly.pdbx_seq_one_letter_code
_entity_poly.pdbx_strand_id
1 'polypeptide(L)'
;MLIALTGLNPHTGVTTTAVALANAWPGTKPAVVVEADPAGGRLARLADADPHRGLASLAAATTQSPGDSPVSTQLWEHVQTLGSGVPFLAAPPSADAMAATLTAPVSMPAAAVPRLADLVVIADCGLADPASPATPIAAGADVLIVVVRGDLADPVRAGRRVREVTAGCRRCAVLLVGSDRTGEFAEPLGVPVLGRLPLDRLGAEALLTGARYSRRGRNGLAAAARVVAAALHTQLTPAHSNPLLGRQPSPWPRLPGRWRHGLGVCIRADSPRVYRARQPVPDRIPGQDAAPAVSPVDDLGLEVTETGQPPTETVPVARDATPVATTANESAPGGPTLAVEVFGPLRVCWHRDDGVVDITTHLQPRSRELLALLTLHPEGISREALIADLWGERCPRRPVNALNTAISRLTASIRDATDGTVPRILAGDHIRYQLDHTIIATDYQQFARAVRQRRHAGNGTERGEACRHIIDTSCRGILAADLTADWVAPIRESARRDTITAVGALAATVVEQDPRRALDLLETALDHDPLNELLWRDILRLHARLGEHTAIERTLGLLAHKLSKIGEEPTAETRDLAERLQKQARH
;
A
#
# COMPACT_ATOMS: atom_id res chain seq x y z
N MET A 1 1.28 -29.17 5.26
CA MET A 1 1.51 -28.46 3.98
C MET A 1 1.49 -26.97 4.28
N LEU A 2 2.46 -26.20 3.78
CA LEU A 2 2.61 -24.77 4.02
C LEU A 2 2.44 -23.96 2.74
N ILE A 3 1.47 -23.05 2.74
CA ILE A 3 1.20 -22.08 1.68
C ILE A 3 1.51 -20.70 2.24
N ALA A 4 2.52 -20.02 1.71
CA ALA A 4 2.81 -18.64 2.09
C ALA A 4 2.16 -17.67 1.10
N LEU A 5 1.62 -16.57 1.60
CA LEU A 5 1.06 -15.49 0.79
C LEU A 5 1.81 -14.20 1.07
N THR A 6 2.15 -13.46 0.01
CA THR A 6 2.72 -12.12 0.13
C THR A 6 2.16 -11.19 -0.93
N GLY A 7 2.05 -9.90 -0.63
CA GLY A 7 1.58 -8.86 -1.55
C GLY A 7 2.73 -8.03 -2.10
N LEU A 8 2.60 -7.51 -3.32
CA LEU A 8 3.60 -6.61 -3.89
C LEU A 8 3.48 -5.16 -3.40
N ASN A 9 2.28 -4.76 -2.99
CA ASN A 9 1.96 -3.42 -2.51
C ASN A 9 1.16 -3.49 -1.20
N PRO A 10 1.17 -2.43 -0.38
CA PRO A 10 0.24 -2.30 0.74
C PRO A 10 -1.22 -2.47 0.27
N HIS A 11 -2.08 -3.02 1.14
CA HIS A 11 -3.52 -3.17 0.87
C HIS A 11 -3.89 -4.03 -0.36
N THR A 12 -2.99 -4.93 -0.77
CA THR A 12 -3.23 -5.90 -1.86
C THR A 12 -4.24 -6.99 -1.48
N GLY A 13 -4.57 -7.13 -0.19
CA GLY A 13 -5.59 -8.07 0.30
C GLY A 13 -5.04 -9.45 0.64
N VAL A 14 -3.78 -9.53 1.11
CA VAL A 14 -3.09 -10.78 1.49
C VAL A 14 -3.87 -11.50 2.59
N THR A 15 -4.19 -10.81 3.69
CA THR A 15 -5.00 -11.34 4.81
C THR A 15 -6.35 -11.88 4.35
N THR A 16 -7.10 -11.09 3.58
CA THR A 16 -8.40 -11.51 3.04
C THR A 16 -8.27 -12.74 2.16
N THR A 17 -7.22 -12.79 1.33
CA THR A 17 -6.94 -13.94 0.45
C THR A 17 -6.60 -15.19 1.28
N ALA A 18 -5.76 -15.05 2.30
CA ALA A 18 -5.39 -16.16 3.19
C ALA A 18 -6.62 -16.76 3.87
N VAL A 19 -7.47 -15.92 4.46
CA VAL A 19 -8.74 -16.35 5.09
C VAL A 19 -9.69 -16.97 4.05
N ALA A 20 -9.79 -16.40 2.84
CA ALA A 20 -10.66 -16.92 1.79
C ALA A 20 -10.22 -18.31 1.33
N LEU A 21 -8.91 -18.54 1.17
CA LEU A 21 -8.36 -19.85 0.82
C LEU A 21 -8.53 -20.85 1.95
N ALA A 22 -8.34 -20.44 3.21
CA ALA A 22 -8.55 -21.32 4.38
C ALA A 22 -10.01 -21.75 4.50
N ASN A 23 -10.94 -20.81 4.42
CA ASN A 23 -12.38 -21.08 4.44
C ASN A 23 -12.85 -21.98 3.29
N ALA A 24 -12.17 -21.89 2.15
CA ALA A 24 -12.52 -22.61 0.93
C ALA A 24 -11.73 -23.92 0.74
N TRP A 25 -10.90 -24.30 1.71
CA TRP A 25 -9.99 -25.41 1.56
C TRP A 25 -10.73 -26.76 1.41
N PRO A 26 -10.52 -27.53 0.33
CA PRO A 26 -11.35 -28.70 0.02
C PRO A 26 -10.83 -30.02 0.62
N GLY A 27 -9.65 -30.01 1.25
CA GLY A 27 -9.02 -31.21 1.80
C GLY A 27 -9.64 -31.65 3.14
N THR A 28 -9.42 -32.92 3.51
CA THR A 28 -9.81 -33.46 4.82
C THR A 28 -9.00 -32.88 6.00
N LYS A 29 -7.86 -32.27 5.69
CA LYS A 29 -6.96 -31.61 6.64
C LYS A 29 -7.48 -30.19 6.96
N PRO A 30 -7.60 -29.80 8.23
CA PRO A 30 -7.99 -28.43 8.59
C PRO A 30 -6.98 -27.41 8.01
N ALA A 31 -7.49 -26.28 7.52
CA ALA A 31 -6.67 -25.16 7.09
C ALA A 31 -6.66 -24.07 8.15
N VAL A 32 -5.46 -23.77 8.67
CA VAL A 32 -5.24 -22.75 9.71
C VAL A 32 -4.49 -21.57 9.09
N VAL A 33 -4.98 -20.36 9.34
CA VAL A 33 -4.29 -19.12 8.94
C VAL A 33 -3.26 -18.75 10.00
N VAL A 34 -2.06 -18.39 9.57
CA VAL A 34 -1.02 -17.87 10.46
C VAL A 34 -0.73 -16.44 10.06
N GLU A 35 -1.01 -15.50 10.95
CA GLU A 35 -0.68 -14.09 10.73
C GLU A 35 0.81 -13.87 11.02
N ALA A 36 1.65 -14.02 9.99
CA ALA A 36 3.10 -13.86 10.07
C ALA A 36 3.58 -12.47 9.62
N ASP A 37 2.66 -11.58 9.26
CA ASP A 37 2.94 -10.19 8.93
C ASP A 37 3.41 -9.41 10.17
N PRO A 38 4.62 -8.80 10.15
CA PRO A 38 5.10 -7.94 11.25
C PRO A 38 4.23 -6.71 11.49
N ALA A 39 3.55 -6.21 10.45
CA ALA A 39 2.57 -5.14 10.57
C ALA A 39 1.15 -5.65 10.91
N GLY A 40 1.04 -6.95 11.23
CA GLY A 40 -0.20 -7.66 11.52
C GLY A 40 -0.82 -7.33 12.89
N GLY A 41 -1.68 -8.23 13.36
CA GLY A 41 -2.54 -8.06 14.54
C GLY A 41 -3.98 -7.71 14.16
N ARG A 42 -4.34 -7.87 12.88
CA ARG A 42 -5.66 -7.55 12.35
C ARG A 42 -6.68 -8.64 12.64
N LEU A 43 -6.28 -9.92 12.57
CA LEU A 43 -7.23 -11.02 12.75
C LEU A 43 -7.77 -11.07 14.18
N ALA A 44 -6.91 -10.86 15.18
CA ALA A 44 -7.33 -10.78 16.57
C ALA A 44 -8.36 -9.65 16.79
N ARG A 45 -8.09 -8.45 16.25
CA ARG A 45 -9.02 -7.31 16.34
C ARG A 45 -10.34 -7.56 15.63
N LEU A 46 -10.30 -8.17 14.44
CA LEU A 46 -11.50 -8.46 13.65
C LEU A 46 -12.39 -9.55 14.28
N ALA A 47 -11.77 -10.47 15.00
CA ALA A 47 -12.45 -11.56 15.70
C ALA A 47 -12.89 -11.19 17.13
N ASP A 48 -12.54 -10.00 17.63
CA ASP A 48 -12.63 -9.65 19.06
C ASP A 48 -11.97 -10.72 19.95
N ALA A 49 -10.79 -11.17 19.52
CA ALA A 49 -10.05 -12.30 20.05
C ALA A 49 -8.82 -11.82 20.83
N ASP A 50 -8.25 -12.71 21.67
CA ASP A 50 -7.10 -12.38 22.52
C ASP A 50 -5.84 -12.14 21.67
N PRO A 51 -5.26 -10.92 21.63
CA PRO A 51 -4.09 -10.62 20.82
C PRO A 51 -2.80 -11.29 21.33
N HIS A 52 -2.79 -11.82 22.55
CA HIS A 52 -1.65 -12.54 23.12
C HIS A 52 -1.73 -14.05 22.88
N ARG A 53 -2.90 -14.56 22.47
CA ARG A 53 -3.13 -15.98 22.14
C ARG A 53 -2.94 -16.23 20.65
N GLY A 54 -1.79 -16.77 20.28
CA GLY A 54 -1.42 -17.00 18.88
C GLY A 54 0.03 -17.45 18.76
N LEU A 55 0.78 -16.83 17.85
CA LEU A 55 2.17 -17.18 17.59
C LEU A 55 3.08 -17.01 18.81
N ALA A 56 2.96 -15.90 19.55
CA ALA A 56 3.77 -15.65 20.73
C ALA A 56 3.52 -16.67 21.84
N SER A 57 2.25 -16.93 22.18
CA SER A 57 1.92 -17.93 23.20
C SER A 57 2.32 -19.35 22.80
N LEU A 58 2.22 -19.68 21.50
CA LEU A 58 2.67 -20.97 20.97
C LEU A 58 4.20 -21.10 21.08
N ALA A 59 4.94 -20.07 20.68
CA ALA A 59 6.39 -20.05 20.79
C ALA A 59 6.85 -20.19 22.25
N ALA A 60 6.20 -19.48 23.17
CA ALA A 60 6.46 -19.60 24.60
C ALA A 60 6.19 -21.02 25.13
N ALA A 61 5.07 -21.65 24.75
CA ALA A 61 4.73 -23.02 25.16
C ALA A 61 5.74 -24.05 24.62
N THR A 62 6.17 -23.91 23.36
CA THR A 62 7.19 -24.81 22.76
C THR A 62 8.57 -24.68 23.40
N THR A 63 8.89 -23.50 23.95
CA THR A 63 10.15 -23.26 24.67
C THR A 63 10.16 -23.92 26.06
N GLN A 64 8.99 -24.02 26.70
CA GLN A 64 8.86 -24.52 28.08
C GLN A 64 8.76 -26.06 28.18
N SER A 65 8.27 -26.75 27.13
CA SER A 65 8.12 -28.21 27.13
C SER A 65 8.66 -28.86 25.83
N PRO A 66 9.99 -28.93 25.63
CA PRO A 66 10.60 -29.45 24.41
C PRO A 66 10.69 -31.00 24.38
N GLY A 67 9.56 -31.73 24.52
CA GLY A 67 9.65 -33.21 24.59
C GLY A 67 8.41 -34.09 24.40
N ASP A 68 7.22 -33.78 24.93
CA ASP A 68 6.26 -34.86 25.26
C ASP A 68 4.92 -34.91 24.49
N SER A 69 4.66 -34.00 23.54
CA SER A 69 3.41 -34.03 22.74
C SER A 69 3.65 -33.59 21.30
N PRO A 70 2.98 -34.20 20.29
CA PRO A 70 3.10 -33.70 18.92
C PRO A 70 2.61 -32.25 18.86
N VAL A 71 3.42 -31.37 18.24
CA VAL A 71 3.18 -29.92 18.09
C VAL A 71 1.77 -29.60 17.59
N SER A 72 1.12 -30.52 16.85
CA SER A 72 -0.27 -30.42 16.41
C SER A 72 -1.28 -30.29 17.55
N THR A 73 -1.06 -30.97 18.68
CA THR A 73 -1.98 -30.96 19.83
C THR A 73 -1.85 -29.68 20.64
N GLN A 74 -0.62 -29.18 20.80
CA GLN A 74 -0.34 -27.90 21.46
C GLN A 74 -0.77 -26.70 20.60
N LEU A 75 -0.71 -26.81 19.26
CA LEU A 75 -1.13 -25.75 18.35
C LEU A 75 -2.58 -25.32 18.59
N TRP A 76 -3.50 -26.27 18.77
CA TRP A 76 -4.91 -25.97 18.95
C TRP A 76 -5.23 -25.22 20.24
N GLU A 77 -4.37 -25.29 21.25
CA GLU A 77 -4.51 -24.50 22.48
C GLU A 77 -4.30 -23.00 22.24
N HIS A 78 -3.57 -22.64 21.18
CA HIS A 78 -3.25 -21.26 20.82
C HIS A 78 -4.04 -20.74 19.61
N VAL A 79 -4.79 -21.61 18.93
CA VAL A 79 -5.66 -21.24 17.81
C VAL A 79 -6.92 -20.55 18.30
N GLN A 80 -7.30 -19.51 17.57
CA GLN A 80 -8.57 -18.80 17.71
C GLN A 80 -9.38 -18.91 16.42
N THR A 81 -10.64 -18.51 16.41
CA THR A 81 -11.54 -18.67 15.26
C THR A 81 -12.16 -17.34 14.85
N LEU A 82 -12.13 -17.03 13.56
CA LEU A 82 -12.86 -15.90 13.01
C LEU A 82 -14.37 -16.17 13.05
N GLY A 83 -15.19 -15.12 12.88
CA GLY A 83 -16.66 -15.25 12.79
C GLY A 83 -17.14 -16.14 11.63
N SER A 84 -16.30 -16.39 10.62
CA SER A 84 -16.55 -17.35 9.53
C SER A 84 -16.22 -18.80 9.88
N GLY A 85 -15.66 -19.08 11.05
CA GLY A 85 -15.22 -20.41 11.49
C GLY A 85 -13.80 -20.79 11.05
N VAL A 86 -13.08 -19.88 10.38
CA VAL A 86 -11.69 -20.12 9.99
C VAL A 86 -10.77 -20.06 11.22
N PRO A 87 -10.00 -21.12 11.50
CA PRO A 87 -9.02 -21.10 12.58
C PRO A 87 -7.80 -20.26 12.19
N PHE A 88 -7.30 -19.46 13.13
CA PHE A 88 -6.12 -18.64 12.95
C PHE A 88 -5.21 -18.58 14.18
N LEU A 89 -3.93 -18.34 13.95
CA LEU A 89 -2.95 -17.95 14.96
C LEU A 89 -2.69 -16.45 14.81
N ALA A 90 -3.03 -15.69 15.85
CA ALA A 90 -2.82 -14.24 15.88
C ALA A 90 -1.34 -13.88 15.84
N ALA A 91 -1.04 -12.79 15.15
CA ALA A 91 0.25 -12.11 15.27
C ALA A 91 0.42 -11.54 16.69
N PRO A 92 1.65 -11.50 17.23
CA PRO A 92 1.93 -10.76 18.45
C PRO A 92 1.54 -9.27 18.31
N PRO A 93 1.25 -8.56 19.41
CA PRO A 93 0.71 -7.20 19.37
C PRO A 93 1.71 -6.13 18.89
N SER A 94 3.01 -6.44 18.82
CA SER A 94 4.06 -5.53 18.33
C SER A 94 4.97 -6.20 17.30
N ALA A 95 5.56 -5.38 16.42
CA ALA A 95 6.51 -5.83 15.41
C ALA A 95 7.77 -6.44 16.05
N ASP A 96 8.26 -5.88 17.17
CA ASP A 96 9.39 -6.44 17.91
C ASP A 96 9.08 -7.80 18.50
N ALA A 97 7.88 -7.96 19.06
CA ALA A 97 7.42 -9.26 19.57
C ALA A 97 7.26 -10.27 18.42
N MET A 98 6.81 -9.83 17.24
CA MET A 98 6.78 -10.66 16.04
C MET A 98 8.19 -11.07 15.60
N ALA A 99 9.10 -10.11 15.47
CA ALA A 99 10.49 -10.37 15.09
C ALA A 99 11.11 -11.38 16.05
N ALA A 100 11.03 -11.14 17.37
CA ALA A 100 11.50 -12.07 18.38
C ALA A 100 10.84 -13.46 18.28
N THR A 101 9.52 -13.51 18.03
CA THR A 101 8.77 -14.77 17.86
C THR A 101 9.17 -15.53 16.60
N LEU A 102 9.64 -14.85 15.54
CA LEU A 102 10.09 -15.47 14.30
C LEU A 102 11.60 -15.75 14.28
N THR A 103 12.40 -15.07 15.10
CA THR A 103 13.86 -15.21 15.17
C THR A 103 14.35 -16.06 16.35
N ALA A 104 13.51 -16.41 17.33
CA ALA A 104 13.97 -17.18 18.49
C ALA A 104 14.49 -18.57 18.08
N PRO A 105 15.45 -19.17 18.83
CA PRO A 105 16.07 -20.46 18.46
C PRO A 105 15.14 -21.68 18.51
N VAL A 106 13.88 -21.50 18.94
CA VAL A 106 12.80 -22.51 18.88
C VAL A 106 11.71 -22.09 17.87
N SER A 107 11.84 -20.92 17.24
CA SER A 107 10.92 -20.39 16.26
C SER A 107 10.98 -21.20 14.99
N MET A 108 10.03 -22.11 14.86
CA MET A 108 9.55 -22.71 13.62
C MET A 108 10.55 -22.56 12.47
N PRO A 109 11.68 -23.28 12.47
CA PRO A 109 12.43 -23.45 11.24
C PRO A 109 11.43 -24.01 10.23
N ALA A 110 11.67 -23.82 8.93
CA ALA A 110 10.98 -24.62 7.92
C ALA A 110 11.00 -26.16 8.25
N ALA A 111 11.84 -26.58 9.21
CA ALA A 111 11.92 -27.89 9.87
C ALA A 111 10.95 -28.20 11.05
N ALA A 112 10.12 -27.28 11.57
CA ALA A 112 9.01 -27.60 12.52
C ALA A 112 7.62 -27.69 11.84
N VAL A 113 7.47 -27.06 10.67
CA VAL A 113 6.39 -27.28 9.70
C VAL A 113 6.30 -28.72 9.10
N PRO A 114 7.35 -29.56 9.01
CA PRO A 114 7.29 -30.86 8.35
C PRO A 114 6.63 -32.00 9.14
N ARG A 115 6.07 -31.77 10.34
CA ARG A 115 5.39 -32.83 11.10
C ARG A 115 3.96 -32.52 11.55
N LEU A 116 3.38 -31.41 11.08
CA LEU A 116 1.93 -31.21 11.09
C LEU A 116 1.33 -31.93 9.87
N ALA A 117 1.55 -33.25 9.80
CA ALA A 117 1.15 -34.07 8.67
C ALA A 117 -0.35 -33.92 8.36
N ASP A 118 -1.16 -33.59 9.35
CA ASP A 118 -2.62 -33.52 9.27
C ASP A 118 -3.19 -32.12 9.05
N LEU A 119 -2.36 -31.09 8.82
CA LEU A 119 -2.82 -29.70 8.69
C LEU A 119 -2.32 -28.99 7.44
N VAL A 120 -3.11 -28.03 6.99
CA VAL A 120 -2.74 -27.04 5.98
C VAL A 120 -2.51 -25.70 6.67
N VAL A 121 -1.30 -25.18 6.58
CA VAL A 121 -0.91 -23.89 7.13
C VAL A 121 -0.92 -22.88 6.00
N ILE A 122 -1.68 -21.80 6.16
CA ILE A 122 -1.76 -20.67 5.24
C ILE A 122 -1.17 -19.46 5.93
N ALA A 123 0.10 -19.16 5.64
CA ALA A 123 0.82 -18.05 6.26
C ALA A 123 0.57 -16.75 5.49
N ASP A 124 0.00 -15.76 6.17
CA ASP A 124 -0.06 -14.38 5.72
C ASP A 124 1.25 -13.68 6.08
N CYS A 125 2.14 -13.51 5.10
CA CYS A 125 3.45 -12.87 5.30
C CYS A 125 3.41 -11.36 5.04
N GLY A 126 2.23 -10.77 4.76
CA GLY A 126 2.11 -9.34 4.53
C GLY A 126 2.79 -8.86 3.24
N LEU A 127 3.41 -7.68 3.31
CA LEU A 127 4.11 -7.04 2.18
C LEU A 127 5.43 -7.75 1.88
N ALA A 128 5.73 -7.92 0.59
CA ALA A 128 6.99 -8.50 0.13
C ALA A 128 8.16 -7.53 0.38
N ASP A 129 8.88 -7.77 1.46
CA ASP A 129 10.08 -7.06 1.86
C ASP A 129 11.21 -8.06 2.20
N PRO A 130 12.38 -8.00 1.53
CA PRO A 130 13.53 -8.85 1.85
C PRO A 130 14.01 -8.75 3.29
N ALA A 131 13.78 -7.62 3.97
CA ALA A 131 14.13 -7.43 5.38
C ALA A 131 13.08 -7.99 6.35
N SER A 132 11.93 -8.46 5.84
CA SER A 132 10.85 -8.97 6.69
C SER A 132 11.28 -10.24 7.43
N PRO A 133 11.01 -10.36 8.74
CA PRO A 133 11.22 -11.60 9.49
C PRO A 133 10.31 -12.74 9.01
N ALA A 134 9.32 -12.48 8.15
CA ALA A 134 8.51 -13.50 7.50
C ALA A 134 9.19 -14.15 6.26
N THR A 135 10.30 -13.59 5.78
CA THR A 135 11.03 -14.08 4.59
C THR A 135 11.41 -15.57 4.68
N PRO A 136 11.91 -16.10 5.81
CA PRO A 136 12.19 -17.53 5.94
C PRO A 136 10.95 -18.43 5.77
N ILE A 137 9.78 -17.97 6.19
CA ILE A 137 8.50 -18.70 6.02
C ILE A 137 8.15 -18.77 4.54
N ALA A 138 8.26 -17.64 3.83
CA ALA A 138 7.99 -17.55 2.40
C ALA A 138 8.96 -18.44 1.57
N ALA A 139 10.25 -18.43 1.91
CA ALA A 139 11.26 -19.26 1.25
C ALA A 139 11.09 -20.76 1.54
N GLY A 140 10.63 -21.12 2.74
CA GLY A 140 10.42 -22.50 3.19
C GLY A 140 9.08 -23.14 2.78
N ALA A 141 8.16 -22.38 2.18
CA ALA A 141 6.83 -22.85 1.84
C ALA A 141 6.80 -23.91 0.72
N ASP A 142 5.79 -24.80 0.77
CA ASP A 142 5.51 -25.75 -0.33
C ASP A 142 5.09 -25.00 -1.61
N VAL A 143 4.48 -23.82 -1.45
CA VAL A 143 4.23 -22.84 -2.51
C VAL A 143 4.21 -21.43 -1.92
N LEU A 144 4.86 -20.49 -2.63
CA LEU A 144 4.69 -19.06 -2.41
C LEU A 144 3.64 -18.50 -3.38
N ILE A 145 2.59 -17.90 -2.86
CA ILE A 145 1.56 -17.21 -3.65
C ILE A 145 1.82 -15.71 -3.54
N VAL A 146 2.12 -15.08 -4.68
CA VAL A 146 2.20 -13.63 -4.78
C VAL A 146 0.83 -13.09 -5.16
N VAL A 147 0.22 -12.32 -4.26
CA VAL A 147 -1.06 -11.65 -4.49
C VAL A 147 -0.76 -10.32 -5.18
N VAL A 148 -1.43 -10.07 -6.30
CA VAL A 148 -1.29 -8.83 -7.08
C VAL A 148 -2.66 -8.23 -7.28
N ARG A 149 -2.84 -6.97 -6.86
CA ARG A 149 -4.05 -6.20 -7.14
C ARG A 149 -3.90 -5.50 -8.47
N GLY A 150 -4.74 -5.85 -9.44
CA GLY A 150 -4.64 -5.32 -10.81
C GLY A 150 -4.92 -3.81 -10.90
N ASP A 151 -5.63 -3.25 -9.93
CA ASP A 151 -5.91 -1.82 -9.80
C ASP A 151 -4.79 -1.03 -9.10
N LEU A 152 -3.89 -1.71 -8.38
CA LEU A 152 -2.81 -1.06 -7.61
C LEU A 152 -1.42 -1.23 -8.23
N ALA A 153 -1.30 -1.93 -9.36
CA ALA A 153 0.00 -2.29 -9.92
C ALA A 153 0.04 -2.09 -11.43
N ASP A 154 1.18 -1.64 -11.93
CA ASP A 154 1.52 -1.75 -13.35
C ASP A 154 1.89 -3.22 -13.65
N PRO A 155 1.30 -3.88 -14.66
CA PRO A 155 1.50 -5.30 -14.89
C PRO A 155 2.95 -5.65 -15.23
N VAL A 156 3.67 -4.82 -15.98
CA VAL A 156 5.07 -5.10 -16.36
C VAL A 156 5.99 -5.02 -15.13
N ARG A 157 5.84 -3.96 -14.32
CA ARG A 157 6.58 -3.80 -13.05
C ARG A 157 6.22 -4.88 -12.04
N ALA A 158 4.94 -5.22 -11.92
CA ALA A 158 4.49 -6.32 -11.09
C ALA A 158 5.13 -7.63 -11.53
N GLY A 159 5.21 -7.90 -12.84
CA GLY A 159 5.86 -9.08 -13.40
C GLY A 159 7.34 -9.18 -13.02
N ARG A 160 8.08 -8.06 -13.09
CA ARG A 160 9.47 -7.99 -12.63
C ARG A 160 9.58 -8.27 -11.13
N ARG A 161 8.75 -7.62 -10.31
CA ARG A 161 8.77 -7.77 -8.86
C ARG A 161 8.37 -9.18 -8.40
N VAL A 162 7.39 -9.81 -9.07
CA VAL A 162 7.07 -11.23 -8.84
C VAL A 162 8.32 -12.09 -9.00
N ARG A 163 9.11 -11.90 -10.07
CA ARG A 163 10.33 -12.69 -10.31
C ARG A 163 11.40 -12.45 -9.25
N GLU A 164 11.54 -11.22 -8.77
CA GLU A 164 12.45 -10.87 -7.66
C GLU A 164 12.03 -11.57 -6.36
N VAL A 165 10.76 -11.45 -5.98
CA VAL A 165 10.23 -12.02 -4.72
C VAL A 165 10.21 -13.55 -4.75
N THR A 166 10.01 -14.15 -5.92
CA THR A 166 9.99 -15.60 -6.10
C THR A 166 11.38 -16.20 -6.36
N ALA A 167 12.43 -15.37 -6.40
CA ALA A 167 13.79 -15.85 -6.59
C ALA A 167 14.20 -16.75 -5.42
N GLY A 168 14.46 -18.02 -5.71
CA GLY A 168 14.85 -19.02 -4.70
C GLY A 168 13.71 -19.85 -4.11
N CYS A 169 12.45 -19.56 -4.44
CA CYS A 169 11.30 -20.36 -4.01
C CYS A 169 11.13 -21.64 -4.85
N ARG A 170 10.74 -22.74 -4.20
CA ARG A 170 10.58 -24.05 -4.87
C ARG A 170 9.43 -24.10 -5.85
N ARG A 171 8.27 -23.55 -5.46
CA ARG A 171 7.05 -23.46 -6.26
C ARG A 171 6.41 -22.11 -6.00
N CYS A 172 5.91 -21.49 -7.06
CA CYS A 172 5.33 -20.16 -7.03
C CYS A 172 4.01 -20.14 -7.80
N ALA A 173 3.12 -19.26 -7.37
CA ALA A 173 1.87 -18.97 -8.04
C ALA A 173 1.58 -17.47 -7.92
N VAL A 174 0.90 -16.92 -8.92
CA VAL A 174 0.38 -15.55 -8.83
C VAL A 174 -1.14 -15.60 -8.74
N LEU A 175 -1.68 -14.87 -7.77
CA LEU A 175 -3.12 -14.69 -7.62
C LEU A 175 -3.48 -13.24 -7.89
N LEU A 176 -4.35 -13.02 -8.88
CA LEU A 176 -4.84 -11.67 -9.20
C LEU A 176 -6.09 -11.36 -8.39
N VAL A 177 -6.12 -10.19 -7.75
CA VAL A 177 -7.29 -9.66 -7.05
C VAL A 177 -7.82 -8.48 -7.85
N GLY A 178 -9.13 -8.46 -8.10
CA GLY A 178 -9.76 -7.43 -8.93
C GLY A 178 -9.79 -7.80 -10.43
N SER A 179 -10.21 -6.84 -11.26
CA SER A 179 -10.53 -7.13 -12.66
C SER A 179 -9.29 -7.44 -13.50
N ASP A 180 -9.32 -8.60 -14.14
CA ASP A 180 -8.93 -8.71 -15.54
C ASP A 180 -9.74 -9.85 -16.17
N ARG A 181 -10.90 -9.49 -16.75
CA ARG A 181 -11.82 -10.41 -17.44
C ARG A 181 -11.41 -10.62 -18.91
N THR A 182 -10.42 -9.86 -19.42
CA THR A 182 -10.04 -9.78 -20.83
C THR A 182 -8.64 -10.31 -21.13
N GLY A 183 -7.82 -10.63 -20.12
CA GLY A 183 -6.42 -11.05 -20.25
C GLY A 183 -5.42 -9.88 -20.28
N GLU A 184 -5.90 -8.63 -20.28
CA GLU A 184 -5.12 -7.39 -20.43
C GLU A 184 -4.08 -7.17 -19.32
N PHE A 185 -4.30 -7.74 -18.13
CA PHE A 185 -3.34 -7.65 -17.04
C PHE A 185 -2.40 -8.86 -17.01
N ALA A 186 -2.94 -10.06 -17.24
CA ALA A 186 -2.17 -11.29 -17.14
C ALA A 186 -1.12 -11.43 -18.26
N GLU A 187 -1.40 -10.94 -19.46
CA GLU A 187 -0.46 -11.00 -20.58
C GLU A 187 0.78 -10.10 -20.36
N PRO A 188 0.65 -8.80 -20.05
CA PRO A 188 1.81 -7.94 -19.79
C PRO A 188 2.53 -8.27 -18.47
N LEU A 189 1.87 -8.97 -17.54
CA LEU A 189 2.49 -9.48 -16.31
C LEU A 189 3.61 -10.49 -16.62
N GLY A 190 3.51 -11.21 -17.73
CA GLY A 190 4.58 -12.09 -18.21
C GLY A 190 4.96 -13.23 -17.25
N VAL A 191 4.07 -13.62 -16.33
CA VAL A 191 4.21 -14.79 -15.44
C VAL A 191 2.89 -15.55 -15.35
N PRO A 192 2.89 -16.89 -15.15
CA PRO A 192 1.66 -17.66 -15.06
C PRO A 192 0.79 -17.26 -13.88
N VAL A 193 -0.50 -17.06 -14.13
CA VAL A 193 -1.52 -16.74 -13.11
C VAL A 193 -2.22 -18.03 -12.69
N LEU A 194 -2.25 -18.30 -11.38
CA LEU A 194 -2.96 -19.43 -10.79
C LEU A 194 -4.47 -19.24 -10.87
N GLY A 195 -4.95 -18.04 -10.60
CA GLY A 195 -6.38 -17.75 -10.58
C GLY A 195 -6.66 -16.30 -10.25
N ARG A 196 -7.95 -15.98 -10.14
CA ARG A 196 -8.44 -14.63 -9.94
C ARG A 196 -9.47 -14.61 -8.83
N LEU A 197 -9.39 -13.62 -7.94
CA LEU A 197 -10.40 -13.33 -6.93
C LEU A 197 -11.08 -12.00 -7.26
N PRO A 198 -12.41 -11.91 -7.17
CA PRO A 198 -13.12 -10.65 -7.38
C PRO A 198 -12.82 -9.67 -6.24
N LEU A 199 -12.84 -8.38 -6.55
CA LEU A 199 -12.88 -7.34 -5.53
C LEU A 199 -14.32 -7.28 -4.97
N ASP A 200 -14.57 -8.04 -3.92
CA ASP A 200 -15.88 -8.19 -3.28
C ASP A 200 -15.79 -7.75 -1.81
N ARG A 201 -15.97 -6.45 -1.57
CA ARG A 201 -15.81 -5.84 -0.23
C ARG A 201 -16.79 -6.43 0.79
N LEU A 202 -18.05 -6.61 0.41
CA LEU A 202 -19.09 -7.18 1.28
C LEU A 202 -18.83 -8.67 1.55
N GLY A 203 -18.40 -9.41 0.53
CA GLY A 203 -18.00 -10.81 0.69
C GLY A 203 -16.76 -10.99 1.55
N ALA A 204 -15.79 -10.07 1.47
CA ALA A 204 -14.60 -10.03 2.32
C ALA A 204 -14.95 -9.69 3.77
N GLU A 205 -15.80 -8.68 3.99
CA GLU A 205 -16.26 -8.30 5.33
C GLU A 205 -17.00 -9.45 6.01
N ALA A 206 -17.99 -10.06 5.33
CA ALA A 206 -18.71 -11.21 5.87
C ALA A 206 -17.79 -12.41 6.19
N LEU A 207 -16.72 -12.58 5.43
CA LEU A 207 -15.73 -13.63 5.65
C LEU A 207 -14.81 -13.35 6.84
N LEU A 208 -14.43 -12.09 7.07
CA LEU A 208 -13.51 -11.70 8.15
C LEU A 208 -14.23 -11.56 9.50
N THR A 209 -15.43 -10.96 9.50
CA THR A 209 -16.16 -10.64 10.74
C THR A 209 -17.28 -11.63 11.07
N GLY A 210 -17.64 -12.51 10.13
CA GLY A 210 -18.81 -13.39 10.28
C GLY A 210 -20.16 -12.65 10.14
N ALA A 211 -20.16 -11.40 9.68
CA ALA A 211 -21.39 -10.64 9.45
C ALA A 211 -22.34 -11.37 8.50
N ARG A 212 -23.66 -11.31 8.78
CA ARG A 212 -24.67 -11.98 7.96
C ARG A 212 -24.72 -11.39 6.55
N TYR A 213 -24.19 -12.14 5.58
CA TYR A 213 -24.30 -11.82 4.16
C TYR A 213 -25.76 -12.03 3.69
N SER A 214 -26.53 -10.94 3.53
CA SER A 214 -27.98 -11.02 3.26
C SER A 214 -28.35 -10.94 1.77
N ARG A 215 -29.32 -11.79 1.38
CA ARG A 215 -30.07 -11.95 0.10
C ARG A 215 -29.43 -12.78 -1.02
N ARG A 216 -29.97 -14.01 -1.19
CA ARG A 216 -30.13 -14.80 -2.44
C ARG A 216 -28.89 -15.08 -3.33
N GLY A 217 -27.71 -14.52 -3.04
CA GLY A 217 -26.47 -14.73 -3.81
C GLY A 217 -25.40 -15.46 -3.01
N ARG A 218 -24.59 -16.29 -3.68
CA ARG A 218 -23.38 -16.92 -3.11
C ARG A 218 -22.28 -15.85 -3.01
N ASN A 219 -21.54 -15.80 -1.89
CA ASN A 219 -20.35 -14.95 -1.74
C ASN A 219 -19.37 -15.22 -2.91
N GLY A 220 -19.16 -14.21 -3.76
CA GLY A 220 -18.42 -14.34 -5.02
C GLY A 220 -16.93 -14.57 -4.78
N LEU A 221 -16.37 -13.89 -3.78
CA LEU A 221 -15.01 -14.14 -3.28
C LEU A 221 -14.84 -15.57 -2.79
N ALA A 222 -15.74 -16.06 -1.93
CA ALA A 222 -15.67 -17.43 -1.42
C ALA A 222 -15.83 -18.47 -2.54
N ALA A 223 -16.65 -18.19 -3.55
CA ALA A 223 -16.79 -19.07 -4.71
C ALA A 223 -15.53 -19.12 -5.58
N ALA A 224 -14.91 -17.97 -5.85
CA ALA A 224 -13.65 -17.91 -6.58
C ALA A 224 -12.50 -18.56 -5.79
N ALA A 225 -12.44 -18.32 -4.47
CA ALA A 225 -11.46 -18.93 -3.58
C ALA A 225 -11.58 -20.46 -3.56
N ARG A 226 -12.78 -21.04 -3.63
CA ARG A 226 -12.97 -22.50 -3.77
C ARG A 226 -12.33 -23.06 -5.03
N VAL A 227 -12.45 -22.36 -6.15
CA VAL A 227 -11.82 -22.80 -7.42
C VAL A 227 -10.29 -22.78 -7.28
N VAL A 228 -9.74 -21.71 -6.71
CA VAL A 228 -8.29 -21.56 -6.50
C VAL A 228 -7.77 -22.58 -5.49
N ALA A 229 -8.45 -22.78 -4.36
CA ALA A 229 -8.08 -23.76 -3.34
C ALA A 229 -8.13 -25.20 -3.87
N ALA A 230 -9.13 -25.54 -4.70
CA ALA A 230 -9.19 -26.84 -5.38
C ALA A 230 -8.04 -27.04 -6.38
N ALA A 231 -7.69 -25.99 -7.14
CA ALA A 231 -6.54 -26.04 -8.04
C ALA A 231 -5.22 -26.23 -7.27
N LEU A 232 -5.02 -25.50 -6.18
CA LEU A 232 -3.86 -25.64 -5.29
C LEU A 232 -3.79 -27.04 -4.69
N HIS A 233 -4.88 -27.52 -4.10
CA HIS A 233 -4.94 -28.85 -3.49
C HIS A 233 -4.58 -29.96 -4.50
N THR A 234 -5.12 -29.87 -5.71
CA THR A 234 -4.84 -30.84 -6.79
C THR A 234 -3.37 -30.80 -7.22
N GLN A 235 -2.77 -29.62 -7.31
CA GLN A 235 -1.38 -29.46 -7.79
C GLN A 235 -0.31 -29.71 -6.73
N LEU A 236 -0.65 -29.56 -5.45
CA LEU A 236 0.28 -29.74 -4.34
C LEU A 236 0.21 -31.15 -3.73
N THR A 237 -0.92 -31.85 -3.89
CA THR A 237 -1.04 -33.25 -3.44
C THR A 237 -0.26 -34.16 -4.40
N PRO A 238 0.69 -34.98 -3.92
CA PRO A 238 1.34 -35.97 -4.77
C PRO A 238 0.29 -36.91 -5.35
N ALA A 239 0.30 -37.12 -6.67
CA ALA A 239 -0.46 -38.20 -7.27
C ALA A 239 0.02 -39.49 -6.60
N HIS A 240 -0.86 -40.20 -5.89
CA HIS A 240 -0.56 -41.55 -5.47
C HIS A 240 -0.34 -42.35 -6.76
N SER A 241 0.92 -42.67 -7.05
CA SER A 241 1.27 -43.66 -8.05
C SER A 241 0.64 -44.96 -7.59
N ASN A 242 -0.53 -45.27 -8.14
CA ASN A 242 -1.12 -46.59 -8.07
C ASN A 242 -0.68 -47.33 -9.36
N PRO A 243 0.34 -48.20 -9.33
CA PRO A 243 0.82 -48.89 -10.52
C PRO A 243 -0.04 -50.13 -10.78
N LEU A 244 -1.37 -50.00 -10.80
CA LEU A 244 -2.27 -51.09 -11.17
C LEU A 244 -3.54 -50.52 -11.80
N LEU A 245 -3.46 -50.26 -13.11
CA LEU A 245 -4.45 -50.63 -14.14
C LEU A 245 -4.14 -49.84 -15.40
N GLY A 246 -3.49 -50.51 -16.35
CA GLY A 246 -3.55 -50.12 -17.74
C GLY A 246 -4.99 -50.13 -18.21
N ARG A 247 -5.59 -48.95 -18.34
CA ARG A 247 -6.77 -48.72 -19.18
C ARG A 247 -6.80 -47.25 -19.59
N GLN A 248 -6.48 -47.02 -20.86
CA GLN A 248 -6.83 -45.76 -21.52
C GLN A 248 -8.35 -45.53 -21.38
N PRO A 249 -8.82 -44.36 -20.91
CA PRO A 249 -10.20 -43.98 -21.13
C PRO A 249 -10.35 -43.44 -22.55
N SER A 250 -11.07 -44.21 -23.37
CA SER A 250 -11.66 -43.84 -24.66
C SER A 250 -12.57 -42.59 -24.57
N PRO A 251 -12.84 -41.90 -25.70
CA PRO A 251 -13.46 -40.58 -25.72
C PRO A 251 -14.95 -40.62 -25.36
N TRP A 252 -15.38 -39.58 -24.63
CA TRP A 252 -16.72 -39.39 -24.07
C TRP A 252 -17.87 -39.52 -25.10
N PRO A 253 -19.06 -40.00 -24.68
CA PRO A 253 -20.23 -40.14 -25.53
C PRO A 253 -20.85 -38.79 -25.91
N ARG A 254 -21.39 -38.75 -27.13
CA ARG A 254 -21.95 -37.60 -27.84
C ARG A 254 -23.18 -37.00 -27.13
N LEU A 255 -23.20 -35.66 -27.01
CA LEU A 255 -24.43 -34.87 -26.77
C LEU A 255 -24.71 -33.95 -27.99
N PRO A 256 -25.98 -33.60 -28.26
CA PRO A 256 -26.43 -33.21 -29.60
C PRO A 256 -26.17 -31.74 -29.98
N GLY A 257 -25.45 -31.55 -31.08
CA GLY A 257 -26.07 -31.10 -32.34
C GLY A 257 -26.35 -29.62 -32.63
N ARG A 258 -26.08 -28.63 -31.76
CA ARG A 258 -26.40 -27.21 -32.11
C ARG A 258 -25.38 -26.12 -31.85
N TRP A 259 -24.12 -26.47 -31.58
CA TRP A 259 -23.02 -25.51 -31.46
C TRP A 259 -21.77 -26.06 -32.17
N ARG A 260 -21.86 -26.23 -33.49
CA ARG A 260 -20.74 -26.60 -34.37
C ARG A 260 -20.49 -25.51 -35.40
N HIS A 261 -19.98 -24.37 -34.98
CA HIS A 261 -19.20 -23.51 -35.87
C HIS A 261 -18.05 -22.89 -35.07
N GLY A 262 -16.81 -23.13 -35.53
CA GLY A 262 -15.62 -22.43 -35.09
C GLY A 262 -14.66 -23.19 -34.15
N LEU A 263 -14.19 -24.38 -34.55
CA LEU A 263 -12.97 -24.98 -33.98
C LEU A 263 -11.86 -24.97 -35.05
N GLY A 264 -11.29 -23.79 -35.26
CA GLY A 264 -9.88 -23.67 -35.62
C GLY A 264 -9.07 -23.78 -34.33
N VAL A 265 -8.04 -24.62 -34.36
CA VAL A 265 -7.20 -24.96 -33.21
C VAL A 265 -6.46 -23.72 -32.70
N CYS A 266 -6.82 -23.25 -31.51
CA CYS A 266 -5.97 -22.37 -30.68
C CYS A 266 -5.61 -23.14 -29.41
N ILE A 267 -4.32 -23.31 -29.17
CA ILE A 267 -3.75 -23.87 -27.94
C ILE A 267 -4.22 -23.00 -26.76
N ARG A 268 -5.12 -23.50 -25.89
CA ARG A 268 -5.66 -22.74 -24.75
C ARG A 268 -4.58 -22.56 -23.67
N ALA A 269 -4.21 -21.30 -23.40
CA ALA A 269 -3.20 -20.89 -22.41
C ALA A 269 -3.72 -20.87 -20.94
N ASP A 270 -5.03 -20.93 -20.70
CA ASP A 270 -5.61 -20.79 -19.35
C ASP A 270 -5.84 -22.13 -18.64
N SER A 271 -4.77 -22.67 -18.05
CA SER A 271 -4.88 -23.68 -16.97
C SER A 271 -4.30 -23.08 -15.69
N PRO A 272 -4.96 -23.24 -14.52
CA PRO A 272 -4.38 -22.81 -13.24
C PRO A 272 -3.00 -23.46 -13.08
N ARG A 273 -1.92 -22.69 -12.90
CA ARG A 273 -0.56 -23.25 -12.82
C ARG A 273 0.22 -22.74 -11.62
N VAL A 274 0.59 -23.68 -10.76
CA VAL A 274 1.76 -23.58 -9.88
C VAL A 274 2.99 -23.92 -10.73
N TYR A 275 3.98 -23.03 -10.76
CA TYR A 275 5.20 -23.21 -11.54
C TYR A 275 6.44 -23.25 -10.64
N ARG A 276 7.53 -23.85 -11.12
CA ARG A 276 8.84 -23.70 -10.46
C ARG A 276 9.45 -22.38 -10.89
N ALA A 277 9.93 -21.57 -9.95
CA ALA A 277 10.79 -20.44 -10.28
C ALA A 277 12.05 -20.99 -10.97
N ARG A 278 12.26 -20.68 -12.26
CA ARG A 278 13.52 -21.02 -12.92
C ARG A 278 14.60 -20.11 -12.33
N GLN A 279 15.72 -20.67 -11.88
CA GLN A 279 16.93 -19.89 -11.63
C GLN A 279 17.32 -19.13 -12.90
N PRO A 280 17.70 -17.85 -12.83
CA PRO A 280 18.29 -17.19 -13.98
C PRO A 280 19.63 -17.85 -14.30
N VAL A 281 19.81 -18.24 -15.56
CA VAL A 281 21.14 -18.45 -16.15
C VAL A 281 21.78 -17.06 -16.22
N PRO A 282 23.01 -16.85 -15.74
CA PRO A 282 23.63 -15.54 -15.82
C PRO A 282 23.98 -15.26 -17.30
N ASP A 283 23.27 -14.31 -17.92
CA ASP A 283 23.76 -13.68 -19.13
C ASP A 283 25.02 -12.89 -18.78
N ARG A 284 26.16 -13.35 -19.30
CA ARG A 284 27.39 -12.58 -19.30
C ARG A 284 27.17 -11.32 -20.14
N ILE A 285 27.15 -10.16 -19.49
CA ILE A 285 27.47 -8.87 -20.11
C ILE A 285 28.85 -8.47 -19.57
N PRO A 286 29.90 -8.38 -20.41
CA PRO A 286 31.20 -7.92 -19.97
C PRO A 286 31.17 -6.39 -19.79
N GLY A 287 31.52 -5.94 -18.59
CA GLY A 287 31.85 -4.55 -18.29
C GLY A 287 30.67 -3.72 -17.78
N GLN A 288 30.49 -3.67 -16.47
CA GLN A 288 30.11 -2.44 -15.78
C GLN A 288 30.49 -2.56 -14.31
N ASP A 289 31.41 -1.67 -13.91
CA ASP A 289 31.96 -1.55 -12.58
C ASP A 289 30.89 -1.29 -11.51
N ALA A 290 31.25 -1.69 -10.30
CA ALA A 290 30.46 -1.63 -9.08
C ALA A 290 29.67 -0.33 -8.90
N ALA A 291 28.37 -0.47 -8.63
CA ALA A 291 27.53 0.58 -8.04
C ALA A 291 27.19 0.20 -6.58
N PRO A 292 27.19 1.17 -5.65
CA PRO A 292 27.24 0.92 -4.22
C PRO A 292 25.87 0.56 -3.62
N ALA A 293 25.92 -0.12 -2.48
CA ALA A 293 24.78 -0.46 -1.66
C ALA A 293 23.98 0.80 -1.27
N VAL A 294 22.68 0.80 -1.56
CA VAL A 294 21.73 1.80 -1.08
C VAL A 294 21.07 1.22 0.16
N SER A 295 21.34 1.82 1.32
CA SER A 295 20.69 1.48 2.59
C SER A 295 19.19 1.79 2.55
N PRO A 296 18.33 0.97 3.17
CA PRO A 296 16.91 1.30 3.35
C PRO A 296 16.80 2.40 4.42
N VAL A 297 16.12 3.50 4.08
CA VAL A 297 15.71 4.54 5.01
C VAL A 297 14.20 4.59 4.97
N ASP A 298 13.57 3.88 5.90
CA ASP A 298 12.16 4.07 6.28
C ASP A 298 12.14 4.14 7.81
N ASP A 299 12.46 5.32 8.33
CA ASP A 299 12.07 5.74 9.68
C ASP A 299 11.46 7.14 9.55
N LEU A 300 10.25 7.34 10.08
CA LEU A 300 9.45 8.55 9.88
C LEU A 300 9.84 9.70 10.84
N GLY A 301 11.10 9.71 11.26
CA GLY A 301 11.73 10.76 12.04
C GLY A 301 13.23 10.74 11.78
N LEU A 302 13.83 11.92 11.78
CA LEU A 302 15.26 12.14 11.80
C LEU A 302 15.80 11.60 13.15
N GLU A 303 16.24 10.35 13.22
CA GLU A 303 17.13 9.94 14.32
C GLU A 303 18.48 10.64 14.17
N VAL A 304 18.52 11.92 14.54
CA VAL A 304 19.75 12.68 14.76
C VAL A 304 20.47 11.97 15.90
N THR A 305 21.45 11.16 15.53
CA THR A 305 22.27 10.41 16.48
C THR A 305 23.02 11.40 17.39
N GLU A 306 22.85 11.24 18.70
CA GLU A 306 23.68 11.92 19.70
C GLU A 306 25.10 11.35 19.61
N THR A 307 25.99 11.92 18.81
CA THR A 307 27.45 11.85 19.02
C THR A 307 28.22 12.64 17.95
N GLY A 308 29.01 13.63 18.39
CA GLY A 308 30.06 14.23 17.57
C GLY A 308 30.34 15.70 17.86
N GLN A 309 31.25 15.97 18.80
CA GLN A 309 31.93 17.26 18.91
C GLN A 309 32.54 17.69 17.56
N PRO A 310 32.50 18.98 17.18
CA PRO A 310 32.94 19.43 15.87
C PRO A 310 34.48 19.42 15.77
N PRO A 311 35.08 18.86 14.70
CA PRO A 311 36.44 19.20 14.34
C PRO A 311 36.46 20.61 13.74
N THR A 312 37.34 21.44 14.28
CA THR A 312 37.67 22.77 13.76
C THR A 312 38.45 22.60 12.47
N GLU A 313 37.88 23.04 11.34
CA GLU A 313 38.71 23.42 10.19
C GLU A 313 38.07 24.57 9.41
N THR A 314 38.84 25.64 9.31
CA THR A 314 38.46 26.93 8.74
C THR A 314 38.93 26.99 7.29
N VAL A 315 38.02 27.23 6.35
CA VAL A 315 38.34 27.60 4.96
C VAL A 315 37.36 28.71 4.54
N PRO A 316 37.81 29.78 3.84
CA PRO A 316 37.22 31.10 4.00
C PRO A 316 35.96 31.32 3.15
N VAL A 317 35.12 32.19 3.71
CA VAL A 317 33.90 32.77 3.17
C VAL A 317 34.22 33.67 1.97
N ALA A 318 33.65 33.35 0.81
CA ALA A 318 33.42 34.33 -0.25
C ALA A 318 31.96 34.78 -0.18
N ARG A 319 31.76 35.99 0.34
CA ARG A 319 30.52 36.75 0.25
C ARG A 319 30.40 37.30 -1.16
N ASP A 320 29.31 37.02 -1.84
CA ASP A 320 28.60 38.03 -2.61
C ASP A 320 27.10 37.71 -2.57
N ALA A 321 26.38 38.62 -1.91
CA ALA A 321 24.92 38.66 -1.91
C ALA A 321 24.51 39.94 -2.62
N THR A 322 23.64 39.83 -3.61
CA THR A 322 22.71 40.86 -4.08
C THR A 322 21.65 40.20 -4.99
N PRO A 323 20.47 40.81 -5.17
CA PRO A 323 19.22 40.22 -4.69
C PRO A 323 18.30 39.68 -5.78
N VAL A 324 17.30 38.94 -5.31
CA VAL A 324 16.06 38.51 -5.95
C VAL A 324 15.59 39.48 -7.05
N ALA A 325 15.53 38.96 -8.28
CA ALA A 325 14.68 39.48 -9.34
C ALA A 325 13.64 38.42 -9.67
N THR A 326 12.40 38.70 -9.26
CA THR A 326 11.17 38.05 -9.70
C THR A 326 11.04 38.26 -11.19
N THR A 327 11.56 37.36 -12.02
CA THR A 327 11.23 37.33 -13.44
C THR A 327 9.99 36.49 -13.62
N ALA A 328 8.87 37.20 -13.79
CA ALA A 328 7.71 36.73 -14.52
C ALA A 328 8.19 35.90 -15.71
N ASN A 329 7.89 34.61 -15.68
CA ASN A 329 8.21 33.74 -16.80
C ASN A 329 7.25 34.11 -17.93
N GLU A 330 7.82 34.67 -19.00
CA GLU A 330 7.14 35.03 -20.23
C GLU A 330 6.32 33.86 -20.75
N SER A 331 5.08 34.18 -21.11
CA SER A 331 4.07 33.31 -21.65
C SER A 331 4.58 32.50 -22.83
N ALA A 332 4.77 31.19 -22.63
CA ALA A 332 4.69 30.24 -23.73
C ALA A 332 3.22 30.12 -24.16
N PRO A 333 2.85 30.38 -25.42
CA PRO A 333 1.46 30.25 -25.88
C PRO A 333 1.14 28.76 -26.01
N GLY A 334 0.37 28.23 -25.07
CA GLY A 334 -0.03 26.81 -25.02
C GLY A 334 -0.14 26.21 -23.62
N GLY A 335 -0.22 27.03 -22.56
CA GLY A 335 -0.50 26.55 -21.21
C GLY A 335 -1.92 25.98 -21.07
N PRO A 336 -2.16 25.12 -20.06
CA PRO A 336 -3.48 24.56 -19.80
C PRO A 336 -4.48 25.68 -19.50
N THR A 337 -5.60 25.67 -20.23
CA THR A 337 -6.65 26.68 -20.15
C THR A 337 -7.29 26.73 -18.75
N LEU A 338 -7.36 25.59 -18.04
CA LEU A 338 -7.89 25.50 -16.69
C LEU A 338 -6.81 25.01 -15.72
N ALA A 339 -6.82 25.53 -14.49
CA ALA A 339 -6.12 24.95 -13.36
C ALA A 339 -7.11 24.55 -12.26
N VAL A 340 -6.96 23.34 -11.74
CA VAL A 340 -7.71 22.84 -10.59
C VAL A 340 -6.75 22.67 -9.43
N GLU A 341 -7.04 23.36 -8.33
CA GLU A 341 -6.27 23.29 -7.10
C GLU A 341 -7.07 22.50 -6.06
N VAL A 342 -6.45 21.47 -5.50
CA VAL A 342 -7.05 20.64 -4.45
C VAL A 342 -6.22 20.61 -3.17
N PHE A 343 -5.01 21.16 -3.11
CA PHE A 343 -4.32 21.39 -1.84
C PHE A 343 -4.88 22.64 -1.16
N GLY A 344 -5.83 22.44 -0.25
CA GLY A 344 -6.72 23.47 0.28
C GLY A 344 -8.18 23.21 -0.11
N PRO A 345 -9.06 24.22 -0.04
CA PRO A 345 -10.40 24.13 -0.62
C PRO A 345 -10.31 24.01 -2.15
N LEU A 346 -11.19 23.21 -2.77
CA LEU A 346 -11.21 23.07 -4.23
C LEU A 346 -11.33 24.44 -4.91
N ARG A 347 -10.39 24.76 -5.79
CA ARG A 347 -10.46 25.95 -6.67
C ARG A 347 -10.32 25.56 -8.12
N VAL A 348 -11.07 26.23 -8.98
CA VAL A 348 -11.04 26.06 -10.43
C VAL A 348 -10.79 27.43 -11.04
N CYS A 349 -9.61 27.59 -11.60
CA CYS A 349 -9.12 28.83 -12.18
C CYS A 349 -9.09 28.72 -13.70
N TRP A 350 -9.72 29.66 -14.39
CA TRP A 350 -9.64 29.80 -15.84
C TRP A 350 -8.57 30.82 -16.21
N HIS A 351 -7.56 30.36 -16.96
CA HIS A 351 -6.51 31.21 -17.52
C HIS A 351 -6.97 31.75 -18.87
N ARG A 352 -7.08 33.08 -18.94
CA ARG A 352 -7.37 33.85 -20.14
C ARG A 352 -6.17 34.72 -20.49
N ASP A 353 -6.14 35.25 -21.71
CA ASP A 353 -5.11 36.20 -22.12
C ASP A 353 -5.12 37.50 -21.28
N ASP A 354 -6.26 37.80 -20.63
CA ASP A 354 -6.50 39.00 -19.81
C ASP A 354 -6.39 38.76 -18.28
N GLY A 355 -6.11 37.53 -17.82
CA GLY A 355 -5.90 37.22 -16.40
C GLY A 355 -6.41 35.85 -15.96
N VAL A 356 -6.46 35.64 -14.64
CA VAL A 356 -6.95 34.40 -14.01
C VAL A 356 -8.29 34.65 -13.32
N VAL A 357 -9.31 33.87 -13.68
CA VAL A 357 -10.67 33.99 -13.12
C VAL A 357 -11.02 32.74 -12.32
N ASP A 358 -11.47 32.90 -11.07
CA ASP A 358 -11.99 31.79 -10.25
C ASP A 358 -13.44 31.47 -10.64
N ILE A 359 -13.66 30.28 -11.20
CA ILE A 359 -14.97 29.79 -11.62
C ILE A 359 -15.60 28.78 -10.64
N THR A 360 -14.98 28.54 -9.49
CA THR A 360 -15.42 27.55 -8.49
C THR A 360 -16.87 27.75 -8.06
N THR A 361 -17.29 29.01 -7.92
CA THR A 361 -18.64 29.40 -7.50
C THR A 361 -19.72 28.98 -8.50
N HIS A 362 -19.37 28.83 -9.78
CA HIS A 362 -20.28 28.36 -10.83
C HIS A 362 -20.57 26.86 -10.75
N LEU A 363 -19.77 26.10 -10.00
CA LEU A 363 -19.94 24.65 -9.85
C LEU A 363 -20.82 24.32 -8.65
N GLN A 364 -21.85 23.50 -8.89
CA GLN A 364 -22.68 22.92 -7.83
C GLN A 364 -21.85 22.00 -6.92
N PRO A 365 -22.23 21.80 -5.64
CA PRO A 365 -21.47 20.96 -4.70
C PRO A 365 -21.15 19.57 -5.24
N ARG A 366 -22.11 18.93 -5.92
CA ARG A 366 -21.93 17.61 -6.52
C ARG A 366 -20.97 17.60 -7.71
N SER A 367 -20.92 18.70 -8.46
CA SER A 367 -19.98 18.87 -9.58
C SER A 367 -18.56 19.13 -9.06
N ARG A 368 -18.43 19.88 -7.96
CA ARG A 368 -17.16 20.07 -7.24
C ARG A 368 -16.59 18.76 -6.72
N GLU A 369 -17.42 17.96 -6.04
CA GLU A 369 -17.02 16.64 -5.54
C GLU A 369 -16.58 15.71 -6.68
N LEU A 370 -17.35 15.66 -7.78
CA LEU A 370 -16.98 14.88 -8.96
C LEU A 370 -15.66 15.35 -9.58
N LEU A 371 -15.46 16.66 -9.71
CA LEU A 371 -14.23 17.22 -10.27
C LEU A 371 -13.02 16.92 -9.38
N ALA A 372 -13.17 17.04 -8.06
CA ALA A 372 -12.12 16.69 -7.10
C ALA A 372 -11.78 15.20 -7.15
N LEU A 373 -12.79 14.32 -7.22
CA LEU A 373 -12.57 12.88 -7.38
C LEU A 373 -11.77 12.58 -8.65
N LEU A 374 -12.13 13.17 -9.79
CA LEU A 374 -11.38 13.01 -11.04
C LEU A 374 -9.95 13.58 -10.95
N THR A 375 -9.78 14.70 -10.24
CA THR A 375 -8.46 15.35 -10.03
C THR A 375 -7.53 14.48 -9.18
N LEU A 376 -8.08 13.81 -8.16
CA LEU A 376 -7.34 12.93 -7.26
C LEU A 376 -7.04 11.54 -7.86
N HIS A 377 -7.54 11.26 -9.06
CA HIS A 377 -7.24 10.06 -9.83
C HIS A 377 -6.61 10.41 -11.19
N PRO A 378 -5.35 10.90 -11.22
CA PRO A 378 -4.71 11.36 -12.43
C PRO A 378 -4.54 10.26 -13.49
N GLU A 379 -4.51 8.98 -13.11
CA GLU A 379 -4.44 7.80 -13.99
C GLU A 379 -5.82 7.29 -14.45
N GLY A 380 -6.89 8.00 -14.08
CA GLY A 380 -8.28 7.67 -14.38
C GLY A 380 -8.93 6.74 -13.37
N ILE A 381 -10.25 6.88 -13.23
CA ILE A 381 -11.09 6.09 -12.32
C ILE A 381 -12.13 5.29 -13.12
N SER A 382 -12.43 4.06 -12.70
CA SER A 382 -13.47 3.24 -13.35
C SER A 382 -14.87 3.79 -13.08
N ARG A 383 -15.82 3.43 -13.94
CA ARG A 383 -17.23 3.83 -13.76
C ARG A 383 -17.78 3.35 -12.42
N GLU A 384 -17.51 2.10 -12.07
CA GLU A 384 -18.02 1.46 -10.86
C GLU A 384 -17.44 2.11 -9.60
N ALA A 385 -16.15 2.44 -9.60
CA ALA A 385 -15.50 3.13 -8.48
C ALA A 385 -16.06 4.55 -8.33
N LEU A 386 -16.20 5.29 -9.43
CA LEU A 386 -16.77 6.64 -9.40
C LEU A 386 -18.22 6.64 -8.88
N ILE A 387 -19.03 5.63 -9.25
CA ILE A 387 -20.38 5.47 -8.69
C ILE A 387 -20.32 5.17 -7.18
N ALA A 388 -19.44 4.25 -6.78
CA ALA A 388 -19.31 3.83 -5.39
C ALA A 388 -18.88 5.00 -4.49
N ASP A 389 -17.86 5.75 -4.88
CA ASP A 389 -17.32 6.85 -4.08
C ASP A 389 -18.26 8.04 -4.03
N LEU A 390 -18.87 8.39 -5.17
CA LEU A 390 -19.74 9.57 -5.22
C LEU A 390 -21.06 9.31 -4.48
N TRP A 391 -21.74 8.17 -4.69
CA TRP A 391 -23.07 7.93 -4.08
C TRP A 391 -23.07 7.07 -2.81
N GLY A 392 -22.02 6.31 -2.54
CA GLY A 392 -21.91 5.44 -1.37
C GLY A 392 -23.16 4.56 -1.16
N GLU A 393 -23.68 4.56 0.07
CA GLU A 393 -24.89 3.82 0.45
C GLU A 393 -26.18 4.39 -0.17
N ARG A 394 -26.17 5.65 -0.62
CA ARG A 394 -27.34 6.37 -1.17
C ARG A 394 -27.37 6.28 -2.71
N CYS A 395 -27.04 5.10 -3.23
CA CYS A 395 -26.96 4.83 -4.66
C CYS A 395 -28.34 4.89 -5.35
N PRO A 396 -28.52 5.71 -6.41
CA PRO A 396 -29.76 5.76 -7.17
C PRO A 396 -30.10 4.44 -7.86
N ARG A 397 -31.38 4.18 -8.13
CA ARG A 397 -31.84 2.98 -8.86
C ARG A 397 -31.17 2.76 -10.23
N ARG A 398 -30.75 3.84 -10.89
CA ARG A 398 -30.04 3.83 -12.18
C ARG A 398 -28.73 4.64 -12.06
N PRO A 399 -27.68 4.05 -11.47
CA PRO A 399 -26.49 4.81 -11.11
C PRO A 399 -25.68 5.30 -12.31
N VAL A 400 -25.65 4.51 -13.40
CA VAL A 400 -24.98 4.92 -14.65
C VAL A 400 -25.61 6.18 -15.24
N ASN A 401 -26.95 6.28 -15.24
CA ASN A 401 -27.64 7.46 -15.74
C ASN A 401 -27.40 8.68 -14.85
N ALA A 402 -27.37 8.48 -13.53
CA ALA A 402 -27.04 9.52 -12.57
C ALA A 402 -25.62 10.05 -12.77
N LEU A 403 -24.66 9.16 -13.05
CA LEU A 403 -23.28 9.52 -13.39
C LEU A 403 -23.19 10.30 -14.69
N ASN A 404 -23.77 9.81 -15.78
CA ASN A 404 -23.77 10.53 -17.04
C ASN A 404 -24.41 11.92 -16.89
N THR A 405 -25.48 12.04 -16.09
CA THR A 405 -26.11 13.32 -15.78
C THR A 405 -25.17 14.25 -14.99
N ALA A 406 -24.45 13.72 -14.00
CA ALA A 406 -23.49 14.51 -13.21
C ALA A 406 -22.32 15.00 -14.08
N ILE A 407 -21.79 14.16 -14.97
CA ILE A 407 -20.73 14.53 -15.93
C ILE A 407 -21.23 15.59 -16.91
N SER A 408 -22.43 15.41 -17.48
CA SER A 408 -23.01 16.39 -18.40
C SER A 408 -23.22 17.75 -17.72
N ARG A 409 -23.67 17.75 -16.45
CA ARG A 409 -23.84 18.99 -15.67
C ARG A 409 -22.51 19.66 -15.35
N LEU A 410 -21.50 18.89 -14.94
CA LEU A 410 -20.16 19.42 -14.70
C LEU A 410 -19.59 20.05 -15.99
N THR A 411 -19.69 19.33 -17.11
CA THR A 411 -19.20 19.80 -18.41
C THR A 411 -19.94 21.06 -18.87
N ALA A 412 -21.27 21.10 -18.73
CA ALA A 412 -22.06 22.30 -19.04
C ALA A 412 -21.68 23.48 -18.15
N SER A 413 -21.51 23.27 -16.84
CA SER A 413 -21.15 24.36 -15.90
C SER A 413 -19.77 24.94 -16.22
N ILE A 414 -18.80 24.10 -16.55
CA ILE A 414 -17.46 24.55 -16.96
C ILE A 414 -17.51 25.25 -18.33
N ARG A 415 -18.27 24.71 -19.28
CA ARG A 415 -18.44 25.32 -20.60
C ARG A 415 -19.05 26.72 -20.50
N ASP A 416 -20.12 26.86 -19.72
CA ASP A 416 -20.80 28.15 -19.51
C ASP A 416 -19.90 29.15 -18.78
N ALA A 417 -19.11 28.69 -17.80
CA ALA A 417 -18.17 29.54 -17.08
C ALA A 417 -16.89 29.91 -17.87
N THR A 418 -16.61 29.22 -18.97
CA THR A 418 -15.42 29.45 -19.83
C THR A 418 -15.79 30.01 -21.21
N ASP A 419 -17.00 30.54 -21.36
CA ASP A 419 -17.53 31.07 -22.64
C ASP A 419 -17.42 30.07 -23.82
N GLY A 420 -17.47 28.76 -23.51
CA GLY A 420 -17.33 27.69 -24.51
C GLY A 420 -15.90 27.35 -24.92
N THR A 421 -14.89 28.02 -24.35
CA THR A 421 -13.45 27.78 -24.64
C THR A 421 -13.03 26.36 -24.27
N VAL A 422 -13.65 25.77 -23.23
CA VAL A 422 -13.42 24.39 -22.80
C VAL A 422 -14.65 23.53 -23.10
N PRO A 423 -14.74 22.92 -24.29
CA PRO A 423 -15.93 22.15 -24.69
C PRO A 423 -15.96 20.74 -24.10
N ARG A 424 -14.82 20.19 -23.70
CA ARG A 424 -14.68 18.82 -23.16
C ARG A 424 -13.64 18.84 -22.05
N ILE A 425 -13.96 18.23 -20.92
CA ILE A 425 -13.08 18.19 -19.73
C ILE A 425 -12.47 16.82 -19.48
N LEU A 426 -13.01 15.77 -20.11
CA LEU A 426 -12.56 14.40 -19.94
C LEU A 426 -11.75 13.94 -21.15
N ALA A 427 -10.57 13.39 -20.90
CA ALA A 427 -9.84 12.56 -21.84
C ALA A 427 -10.07 11.10 -21.42
N GLY A 428 -10.49 10.23 -22.34
CA GLY A 428 -10.62 8.82 -21.97
C GLY A 428 -11.44 7.99 -22.94
N ASP A 429 -11.12 6.70 -22.91
CA ASP A 429 -11.87 5.64 -23.55
C ASP A 429 -13.11 5.26 -22.70
N HIS A 430 -13.99 4.38 -23.18
CA HIS A 430 -15.26 4.06 -22.48
C HIS A 430 -15.10 3.33 -21.13
N ILE A 431 -13.86 3.04 -20.73
CA ILE A 431 -13.47 2.19 -19.60
C ILE A 431 -13.05 3.00 -18.36
N ARG A 432 -12.38 4.16 -18.53
CA ARG A 432 -11.89 5.00 -17.43
C ARG A 432 -12.19 6.48 -17.66
N TYR A 433 -12.65 7.15 -16.61
CA TYR A 433 -12.88 8.60 -16.60
C TYR A 433 -11.62 9.29 -16.09
N GLN A 434 -11.03 10.16 -16.89
CA GLN A 434 -9.83 10.92 -16.56
C GLN A 434 -10.00 12.35 -17.07
N LEU A 435 -9.43 13.34 -16.36
CA LEU A 435 -9.38 14.71 -16.85
C LEU A 435 -8.44 14.81 -18.04
N ASP A 436 -8.78 15.68 -18.99
CA ASP A 436 -7.90 15.98 -20.11
C ASP A 436 -6.75 16.88 -19.64
N HIS A 437 -5.63 16.25 -19.27
CA HIS A 437 -4.47 16.95 -18.71
C HIS A 437 -3.75 17.88 -19.71
N THR A 438 -4.16 17.88 -20.99
CA THR A 438 -3.64 18.84 -21.98
C THR A 438 -4.26 20.23 -21.83
N ILE A 439 -5.49 20.29 -21.31
CA ILE A 439 -6.26 21.52 -21.13
C ILE A 439 -6.46 21.87 -19.65
N ILE A 440 -6.35 20.90 -18.75
CA ILE A 440 -6.56 21.06 -17.31
C ILE A 440 -5.26 20.68 -16.59
N ALA A 441 -4.59 21.67 -15.99
CA ALA A 441 -3.55 21.41 -15.00
C ALA A 441 -4.17 21.13 -13.64
N THR A 442 -3.55 20.22 -12.88
CA THR A 442 -3.93 20.00 -11.49
C THR A 442 -2.69 20.01 -10.59
N ASP A 443 -2.79 20.66 -9.44
CA ASP A 443 -1.72 20.66 -8.43
C ASP A 443 -1.45 19.24 -7.90
N TYR A 444 -2.49 18.42 -7.75
CA TYR A 444 -2.35 17.02 -7.36
C TYR A 444 -1.56 16.18 -8.36
N GLN A 445 -1.70 16.42 -9.67
CA GLN A 445 -0.87 15.75 -10.66
C GLN A 445 0.61 16.13 -10.52
N GLN A 446 0.90 17.40 -10.23
CA GLN A 446 2.27 17.86 -9.96
C GLN A 446 2.84 17.17 -8.72
N PHE A 447 2.05 17.13 -7.63
CA PHE A 447 2.40 16.41 -6.41
C PHE A 447 2.64 14.91 -6.66
N ALA A 448 1.70 14.21 -7.31
CA ALA A 448 1.80 12.78 -7.59
C ALA A 448 3.01 12.45 -8.49
N ARG A 449 3.33 13.34 -9.45
CA ARG A 449 4.55 13.24 -10.26
C ARG A 449 5.80 13.40 -9.40
N ALA A 450 5.85 14.38 -8.50
CA ALA A 450 6.98 14.59 -7.61
C ALA A 450 7.19 13.40 -6.66
N VAL A 451 6.12 12.83 -6.10
CA VAL A 451 6.19 11.59 -5.30
C VAL A 451 6.78 10.44 -6.11
N ARG A 452 6.34 10.23 -7.36
CA ARG A 452 6.92 9.20 -8.24
C ARG A 452 8.38 9.47 -8.56
N GLN A 453 8.76 10.72 -8.82
CA GLN A 453 10.16 11.11 -9.06
C GLN A 453 11.02 10.81 -7.84
N ARG A 454 10.57 11.16 -6.63
CA ARG A 454 11.28 10.84 -5.38
C ARG A 454 11.56 9.34 -5.24
N ARG A 455 10.55 8.50 -5.53
CA ARG A 455 10.64 7.02 -5.45
C ARG A 455 11.57 6.41 -6.49
N HIS A 456 11.80 7.10 -7.61
CA HIS A 456 12.64 6.62 -8.72
C HIS A 456 13.96 7.36 -8.88
N ALA A 457 14.24 8.38 -8.05
CA ALA A 457 15.45 9.20 -8.12
C ALA A 457 16.71 8.35 -7.94
N GLY A 458 17.66 8.49 -8.87
CA GLY A 458 18.92 7.75 -8.87
C GLY A 458 20.00 8.40 -8.01
N ASN A 459 19.85 9.69 -7.69
CA ASN A 459 20.82 10.46 -6.91
C ASN A 459 20.15 11.37 -5.87
N GLY A 460 20.95 11.93 -4.96
CA GLY A 460 20.48 12.79 -3.87
C GLY A 460 19.90 14.12 -4.36
N THR A 461 20.41 14.69 -5.45
CA THR A 461 19.96 15.96 -6.02
C THR A 461 18.54 15.87 -6.59
N GLU A 462 18.28 14.86 -7.42
CA GLU A 462 16.96 14.55 -7.97
C GLU A 462 15.95 14.25 -6.85
N ARG A 463 16.40 13.52 -5.82
CA ARG A 463 15.55 13.23 -4.66
C ARG A 463 15.20 14.51 -3.90
N GLY A 464 16.18 15.39 -3.70
CA GLY A 464 15.98 16.70 -3.05
C GLY A 464 15.07 17.63 -3.86
N GLU A 465 15.20 17.67 -5.19
CA GLU A 465 14.28 18.39 -6.08
C GLU A 465 12.85 17.88 -5.97
N ALA A 466 12.68 16.56 -6.04
CA ALA A 466 11.38 15.94 -5.88
C ALA A 466 10.76 16.23 -4.50
N CYS A 467 11.55 16.16 -3.42
CA CYS A 467 11.08 16.53 -2.08
C CYS A 467 10.63 17.98 -2.01
N ARG A 468 11.39 18.93 -2.59
CA ARG A 468 11.00 20.35 -2.64
C ARG A 468 9.66 20.54 -3.35
N HIS A 469 9.47 19.91 -4.52
CA HIS A 469 8.19 20.00 -5.23
C HIS A 469 6.99 19.44 -4.46
N ILE A 470 7.19 18.36 -3.67
CA ILE A 470 6.14 17.82 -2.78
C ILE A 470 5.76 18.85 -1.72
N ILE A 471 6.75 19.48 -1.07
CA ILE A 471 6.55 20.49 -0.02
C ILE A 471 5.89 21.75 -0.58
N ASP A 472 6.40 22.27 -1.70
CA ASP A 472 5.89 23.49 -2.35
C ASP A 472 4.42 23.36 -2.79
N THR A 473 3.97 22.14 -3.11
CA THR A 473 2.58 21.90 -3.50
C THR A 473 1.68 21.73 -2.27
N SER A 474 2.16 21.02 -1.26
CA SER A 474 1.37 20.69 -0.05
C SER A 474 1.23 21.85 0.93
N CYS A 475 2.16 22.81 0.93
CA CYS A 475 2.14 23.98 1.82
C CYS A 475 0.90 24.88 1.64
N ARG A 476 0.15 24.71 0.53
CA ARG A 476 -1.10 25.43 0.24
C ARG A 476 -2.26 25.04 1.16
N GLY A 477 -2.19 23.87 1.79
CA GLY A 477 -3.15 23.45 2.81
C GLY A 477 -3.55 21.97 2.72
N ILE A 478 -4.54 21.61 3.55
CA ILE A 478 -5.05 20.24 3.63
C ILE A 478 -5.72 19.86 2.31
N LEU A 479 -5.36 18.70 1.76
CA LEU A 479 -5.94 18.17 0.54
C LEU A 479 -7.47 18.07 0.61
N ALA A 480 -8.13 18.76 -0.32
CA ALA A 480 -9.57 18.88 -0.48
C ALA A 480 -10.27 19.22 0.84
N ALA A 481 -9.84 20.32 1.48
CA ALA A 481 -10.28 20.73 2.82
C ALA A 481 -11.79 21.01 2.91
N ASP A 482 -12.43 21.36 1.81
CA ASP A 482 -13.87 21.62 1.72
C ASP A 482 -14.72 20.36 1.50
N LEU A 483 -14.08 19.21 1.24
CA LEU A 483 -14.76 17.92 1.07
C LEU A 483 -14.80 17.11 2.35
N THR A 484 -16.02 16.68 2.68
CA THR A 484 -16.33 15.82 3.83
C THR A 484 -16.62 14.36 3.45
N ALA A 485 -16.49 14.01 2.17
CA ALA A 485 -16.81 12.68 1.68
C ALA A 485 -15.76 11.65 2.14
N ASP A 486 -16.22 10.49 2.64
CA ASP A 486 -15.34 9.48 3.25
C ASP A 486 -14.22 8.96 2.33
N TRP A 487 -14.46 8.96 1.02
CA TRP A 487 -13.49 8.50 0.03
C TRP A 487 -12.22 9.38 -0.02
N VAL A 488 -12.28 10.64 0.43
CA VAL A 488 -11.14 11.56 0.41
C VAL A 488 -10.14 11.27 1.52
N ALA A 489 -10.60 10.70 2.65
CA ALA A 489 -9.80 10.46 3.84
C ALA A 489 -8.53 9.61 3.56
N PRO A 490 -8.59 8.45 2.87
CA PRO A 490 -7.39 7.67 2.57
C PRO A 490 -6.39 8.41 1.65
N ILE A 491 -6.88 9.23 0.71
CA ILE A 491 -6.02 9.97 -0.22
C ILE A 491 -5.32 11.12 0.53
N ARG A 492 -6.07 11.83 1.39
CA ARG A 492 -5.55 12.89 2.26
C ARG A 492 -4.46 12.35 3.19
N GLU A 493 -4.70 11.18 3.80
CA GLU A 493 -3.71 10.51 4.65
C GLU A 493 -2.46 10.10 3.87
N SER A 494 -2.60 9.55 2.65
CA SER A 494 -1.45 9.22 1.81
C SER A 494 -0.61 10.46 1.47
N ALA A 495 -1.26 11.55 1.05
CA ALA A 495 -0.57 12.80 0.70
C ALA A 495 0.14 13.41 1.92
N ARG A 496 -0.50 13.37 3.10
CA ARG A 496 0.09 13.82 4.37
C ARG A 496 1.37 13.03 4.69
N ARG A 497 1.33 11.69 4.57
CA ARG A 497 2.50 10.83 4.79
C ARG A 497 3.62 11.12 3.80
N ASP A 498 3.31 11.17 2.50
CA ASP A 498 4.31 11.43 1.46
C ASP A 498 5.00 12.79 1.69
N THR A 499 4.25 13.80 2.16
CA THR A 499 4.76 15.13 2.53
C THR A 499 5.71 15.06 3.73
N ILE A 500 5.31 14.43 4.83
CA ILE A 500 6.16 14.29 6.03
C ILE A 500 7.46 13.55 5.69
N THR A 501 7.38 12.46 4.91
CA THR A 501 8.58 11.75 4.45
C THR A 501 9.47 12.64 3.58
N ALA A 502 8.90 13.53 2.75
CA ALA A 502 9.67 14.44 1.92
C ALA A 502 10.38 15.52 2.75
N VAL A 503 9.70 16.06 3.76
CA VAL A 503 10.28 17.00 4.73
C VAL A 503 11.43 16.34 5.48
N GLY A 504 11.22 15.16 6.07
CA GLY A 504 12.26 14.45 6.82
C GLY A 504 13.49 14.14 5.95
N ALA A 505 13.27 13.68 4.71
CA ALA A 505 14.34 13.44 3.76
C ALA A 505 15.12 14.71 3.41
N LEU A 506 14.44 15.85 3.22
CA LEU A 506 15.11 17.13 2.91
C LEU A 506 15.85 17.67 4.15
N ALA A 507 15.24 17.61 5.33
CA ALA A 507 15.86 18.03 6.59
C ALA A 507 17.13 17.22 6.87
N ALA A 508 17.14 15.90 6.60
CA ALA A 508 18.31 15.05 6.78
C ALA A 508 19.48 15.42 5.87
N THR A 509 19.21 16.00 4.69
CA THR A 509 20.29 16.46 3.80
C THR A 509 20.93 17.77 4.24
N VAL A 510 20.20 18.61 4.99
CA VAL A 510 20.67 19.94 5.37
C VAL A 510 21.11 20.03 6.84
N VAL A 511 20.73 19.07 7.70
CA VAL A 511 20.96 19.13 9.15
C VAL A 511 22.43 19.36 9.55
N GLU A 512 23.38 18.79 8.82
CA GLU A 512 24.81 18.95 9.10
C GLU A 512 25.36 20.33 8.67
N GLN A 513 24.81 20.89 7.61
CA GLN A 513 25.30 22.13 6.99
C GLN A 513 24.59 23.37 7.56
N ASP A 514 23.28 23.26 7.77
CA ASP A 514 22.38 24.30 8.25
C ASP A 514 21.27 23.70 9.13
N PRO A 515 21.55 23.48 10.43
CA PRO A 515 20.57 22.93 11.37
C PRO A 515 19.36 23.83 11.59
N ARG A 516 19.47 25.14 11.35
CA ARG A 516 18.31 26.06 11.42
C ARG A 516 17.35 25.81 10.27
N ARG A 517 17.87 25.67 9.05
CA ARG A 517 17.04 25.30 7.90
C ARG A 517 16.37 23.93 8.08
N ALA A 518 17.05 22.96 8.71
CA ALA A 518 16.43 21.68 9.05
C ALA A 518 15.26 21.85 10.03
N LEU A 519 15.40 22.75 11.01
CA LEU A 519 14.35 23.07 11.97
C LEU A 519 13.14 23.69 11.28
N ASP A 520 13.33 24.72 10.44
CA ASP A 520 12.23 25.37 9.68
C ASP A 520 11.44 24.36 8.82
N LEU A 521 12.15 23.40 8.21
CA LEU A 521 11.54 22.32 7.44
C LEU A 521 10.65 21.44 8.32
N LEU A 522 11.15 20.99 9.48
CA LEU A 522 10.39 20.15 10.41
C LEU A 522 9.19 20.90 11.02
N GLU A 523 9.32 22.19 11.29
CA GLU A 523 8.20 23.03 11.72
C GLU A 523 7.10 23.09 10.65
N THR A 524 7.46 23.14 9.37
CA THR A 524 6.49 23.05 8.26
C THR A 524 5.72 21.72 8.26
N ALA A 525 6.35 20.61 8.67
CA ALA A 525 5.64 19.33 8.81
C ALA A 525 4.62 19.32 9.97
N LEU A 526 4.78 20.16 10.99
CA LEU A 526 3.81 20.27 12.09
C LEU A 526 2.48 20.90 11.66
N ASP A 527 2.44 21.65 10.57
CA ASP A 527 1.18 22.15 9.98
C ASP A 527 0.34 21.00 9.41
N HIS A 528 0.98 19.91 9.00
CA HIS A 528 0.34 18.73 8.45
C HIS A 528 0.01 17.67 9.51
N ASP A 529 0.87 17.50 10.52
CA ASP A 529 0.66 16.57 11.62
C ASP A 529 1.13 17.13 12.97
N PRO A 530 0.30 17.98 13.60
CA PRO A 530 0.68 18.66 14.83
C PRO A 530 0.82 17.73 16.04
N LEU A 531 0.34 16.49 15.96
CA LEU A 531 0.31 15.53 17.07
C LEU A 531 1.40 14.44 16.94
N ASN A 532 2.21 14.46 15.88
CA ASN A 532 3.24 13.46 15.65
C ASN A 532 4.48 13.71 16.53
N GLU A 533 4.57 12.97 17.64
CA GLU A 533 5.68 13.06 18.59
C GLU A 533 7.07 12.77 17.99
N LEU A 534 7.20 12.04 16.88
CA LEU A 534 8.49 11.88 16.19
C LEU A 534 9.03 13.23 15.72
N LEU A 535 8.21 14.04 15.06
CA LEU A 535 8.59 15.37 14.57
C LEU A 535 9.00 16.29 15.72
N TRP A 536 8.26 16.23 16.84
CA TRP A 536 8.59 17.01 18.03
C TRP A 536 9.93 16.58 18.64
N ARG A 537 10.22 15.28 18.72
CA ARG A 537 11.51 14.78 19.22
C ARG A 537 12.68 15.27 18.36
N ASP A 538 12.51 15.32 17.04
CA ASP A 538 13.55 15.81 16.12
C ASP A 538 13.78 17.31 16.27
N ILE A 539 12.70 18.08 16.44
CA ILE A 539 12.76 19.51 16.76
C ILE A 539 13.49 19.75 18.09
N LEU A 540 13.20 18.95 19.13
CA LEU A 540 13.89 19.04 20.43
C LEU A 540 15.40 18.78 20.28
N ARG A 541 15.80 17.76 19.51
CA ARG A 541 17.21 17.46 19.21
C ARG A 541 17.88 18.61 18.46
N LEU A 542 17.20 19.24 17.50
CA LEU A 542 17.73 20.39 16.76
C LEU A 542 17.90 21.63 17.66
N HIS A 543 16.95 21.93 18.52
CA HIS A 543 17.12 23.03 19.49
C HIS A 543 18.33 22.79 20.40
N ALA A 544 18.53 21.57 20.89
CA ALA A 544 19.71 21.23 21.68
C ALA A 544 21.00 21.41 20.88
N ARG A 545 21.05 20.93 19.64
CA ARG A 545 22.20 21.08 18.72
C ARG A 545 22.52 22.55 18.41
N LEU A 546 21.50 23.41 18.34
CA LEU A 546 21.62 24.85 18.14
C LEU A 546 22.00 25.62 19.44
N GLY A 547 22.04 24.93 20.58
CA GLY A 547 22.29 25.55 21.89
C GLY A 547 21.09 26.28 22.49
N GLU A 548 19.92 26.16 21.88
CA GLU A 548 18.67 26.85 22.22
C GLU A 548 17.90 26.10 23.33
N HIS A 549 18.57 25.80 24.43
CA HIS A 549 18.02 24.95 25.49
C HIS A 549 16.76 25.52 26.15
N THR A 550 16.56 26.84 26.12
CA THR A 550 15.33 27.49 26.60
C THR A 550 14.11 27.20 25.71
N ALA A 551 14.32 26.81 24.45
CA ALA A 551 13.27 26.42 23.51
C ALA A 551 12.75 25.00 23.77
N ILE A 552 13.55 24.13 24.39
CA ILE A 552 13.19 22.72 24.66
C ILE A 552 11.95 22.64 25.56
N GLU A 553 11.93 23.38 26.68
CA GLU A 553 10.79 23.39 27.61
C GLU A 553 9.53 23.99 26.97
N ARG A 554 9.69 25.06 26.19
CA ARG A 554 8.59 25.72 25.47
C ARG A 554 7.98 24.80 24.42
N THR A 555 8.81 24.09 23.67
CA THR A 555 8.41 23.14 22.63
C THR A 555 7.66 21.95 23.24
N LEU A 556 8.16 21.40 24.35
CA LEU A 556 7.47 20.35 25.09
C LEU A 556 6.12 20.83 25.64
N GLY A 557 6.06 22.04 26.19
CA GLY A 557 4.81 22.66 26.65
C GLY A 557 3.79 22.87 25.53
N LEU A 558 4.25 23.25 24.33
CA LEU A 558 3.39 23.39 23.15
C LEU A 558 2.83 22.04 22.69
N LEU A 559 3.65 20.99 22.66
CA LEU A 559 3.21 19.62 22.39
C LEU A 559 2.18 19.15 23.42
N ALA A 560 2.45 19.33 24.71
CA ALA A 560 1.52 18.95 25.78
C ALA A 560 0.18 19.69 25.64
N HIS A 561 0.21 20.98 25.32
CA HIS A 561 -1.02 21.74 25.06
C HIS A 561 -1.79 21.19 23.84
N LYS A 562 -1.10 20.79 22.77
CA LYS A 562 -1.75 20.20 21.59
C LYS A 562 -2.36 18.82 21.88
N LEU A 563 -1.64 17.93 22.57
CA LEU A 563 -2.13 16.59 22.94
C LEU A 563 -3.29 16.64 23.95
N SER A 564 -3.27 17.59 24.89
CA SER A 564 -4.37 17.74 25.86
C SER A 564 -5.73 18.04 25.21
N LYS A 565 -5.76 18.58 23.98
CA LYS A 565 -7.00 18.78 23.21
C LYS A 565 -7.69 17.47 22.81
N ILE A 566 -6.94 16.37 22.75
CA ILE A 566 -7.47 15.02 22.51
C ILE A 566 -7.47 14.14 23.77
N GLY A 567 -7.17 14.72 24.95
CA GLY A 567 -7.11 14.00 26.22
C GLY A 567 -5.85 13.17 26.42
N GLU A 568 -4.80 13.41 25.63
CA GLU A 568 -3.53 12.69 25.70
C GLU A 568 -2.42 13.57 26.31
N GLU A 569 -1.35 12.93 26.77
CA GLU A 569 -0.14 13.58 27.29
C GLU A 569 1.10 13.13 26.49
N PRO A 570 2.20 13.92 26.46
CA PRO A 570 3.43 13.49 25.80
C PRO A 570 3.94 12.16 26.36
N THR A 571 4.37 11.26 25.46
CA THR A 571 4.90 9.95 25.84
C THR A 571 6.09 10.06 26.80
N ALA A 572 6.34 8.98 27.56
CA ALA A 572 7.51 8.89 28.43
C ALA A 572 8.81 9.11 27.65
N GLU A 573 8.93 8.57 26.43
CA GLU A 573 10.09 8.76 25.57
C GLU A 573 10.36 10.25 25.25
N THR A 574 9.32 11.01 24.89
CA THR A 574 9.45 12.44 24.58
C THR A 574 9.82 13.26 25.81
N ARG A 575 9.23 12.94 26.98
CA ARG A 575 9.56 13.60 28.26
C ARG A 575 10.99 13.30 28.69
N ASP A 576 11.40 12.03 28.66
CA ASP A 576 12.74 11.60 29.03
C ASP A 576 13.80 12.22 28.11
N LEU A 577 13.52 12.33 26.81
CA LEU A 577 14.39 13.02 25.86
C LEU A 577 14.58 14.50 26.23
N ALA A 578 13.49 15.22 26.47
CA ALA A 578 13.56 16.63 26.84
C ALA A 578 14.37 16.84 28.14
N GLU A 579 14.15 15.99 29.15
CA GLU A 579 14.93 16.04 30.40
C GLU A 579 16.42 15.78 30.19
N ARG A 580 16.78 14.78 29.35
CA ARG A 580 18.18 14.49 29.03
C ARG A 580 18.87 15.67 28.34
N LEU A 581 18.23 16.25 27.33
CA LEU A 581 18.77 17.40 26.60
C LEU A 581 18.91 18.65 27.48
N GLN A 582 17.98 18.87 28.43
CA GLN A 582 18.11 19.95 29.41
C GLN A 582 19.26 19.75 30.40
N LYS A 583 19.55 18.49 30.79
CA LYS A 583 20.67 18.18 31.68
C LYS A 583 22.02 18.37 30.98
N GLN A 584 22.12 18.05 29.69
CA GLN A 584 23.30 18.31 28.87
C GLN A 584 23.66 19.80 28.80
N ALA A 585 22.69 20.71 28.89
CA ALA A 585 22.91 22.16 28.92
C ALA A 585 23.62 22.67 30.19
N ARG A 586 23.54 21.90 31.29
CA ARG A 586 24.03 22.30 32.63
C ARG A 586 25.46 21.84 32.89
N HIS A 587 26.04 21.05 31.99
CA HIS A 587 27.41 20.56 32.00
C HIS A 587 28.19 21.20 30.86
#